data_AF-A0A8J6TY63-F1
#
_entry.id   AF-A0A8J6TY63-F1
#
_cell.length_a   1.000
_cell.length_b   1.000
_cell.length_c   1.000
_cell.angle_alpha   90.00
_cell.angle_beta   90.00
_cell.angle_gamma   90.00
#
_symmetry.space_group_name_H-M   'P 1'
#
loop_
_entity.id
_entity.type
_entity.pdbx_description
1 polymer ?
#
loop_
_entity_poly.entity_id
_entity_poly.type
_entity_poly.pdbx_seq_one_letter_code
_entity_poly.pdbx_strand_id
1 'polypeptide(L)'
;MSDQEVTNIEKNDEQLFRPHLKRARNFVLGDERPGLYTQIVFFTGLLITSIFGIWNTISYIILKQPLFLKRHKQVDVEAIISLRGRELGFEGTDFYNYLERFHLMGIVLWLCVLIGFIFLWRKQKWSAYIIIGGILLYSSIMTFLLGATYFVEDTTLFDKLSLLVLFLLVLIHHFVIGNRKIVIEEHIAEE
;
A
#
# COMPACT_ATOMS: atom_id res chain seq x y z
N MET A 1 -37.42 -1.61 -28.30
CA MET A 1 -36.89 -2.67 -27.42
C MET A 1 -37.87 -2.83 -26.29
N SER A 2 -38.39 -4.03 -26.06
CA SER A 2 -39.35 -4.24 -24.96
C SER A 2 -38.60 -4.33 -23.62
N ASP A 3 -39.26 -4.01 -22.52
CA ASP A 3 -38.67 -4.12 -21.17
C ASP A 3 -38.19 -5.55 -20.85
N GLN A 4 -38.79 -6.55 -21.51
CA GLN A 4 -38.35 -7.96 -21.44
C GLN A 4 -37.03 -8.21 -22.18
N GLU A 5 -36.74 -7.51 -23.27
CA GLU A 5 -35.45 -7.63 -23.96
C GLU A 5 -34.32 -7.00 -23.12
N VAL A 6 -34.56 -5.84 -22.52
CA VAL A 6 -33.58 -5.16 -21.64
C VAL A 6 -33.22 -6.03 -20.44
N THR A 7 -34.23 -6.59 -19.75
CA THR A 7 -34.02 -7.44 -18.57
C THR A 7 -33.36 -8.79 -18.90
N ASN A 8 -33.61 -9.34 -20.09
CA ASN A 8 -32.92 -10.55 -20.53
C ASN A 8 -31.45 -10.29 -20.89
N ILE A 9 -31.12 -9.13 -21.47
CA ILE A 9 -29.73 -8.74 -21.76
C ILE A 9 -28.95 -8.54 -20.45
N GLU A 10 -29.51 -7.81 -19.48
CA GLU A 10 -28.86 -7.62 -18.16
C GLU A 10 -28.61 -8.94 -17.42
N LYS A 11 -29.59 -9.86 -17.41
CA LYS A 11 -29.43 -11.18 -16.78
C LYS A 11 -28.36 -12.03 -17.47
N ASN A 12 -28.29 -11.98 -18.80
CA ASN A 12 -27.30 -12.76 -19.54
C ASN A 12 -25.89 -12.21 -19.30
N ASP A 13 -25.72 -10.89 -19.29
CA ASP A 13 -24.45 -10.24 -18.96
C ASP A 13 -24.03 -10.57 -17.52
N GLU A 14 -24.94 -10.49 -16.55
CA GLU A 14 -24.65 -10.85 -15.16
C GLU A 14 -24.21 -12.32 -15.03
N GLN A 15 -24.85 -13.24 -15.76
CA GLN A 15 -24.44 -14.65 -15.82
C GLN A 15 -23.09 -14.85 -16.54
N LEU A 16 -22.78 -14.05 -17.55
CA LEU A 16 -21.54 -14.12 -18.31
C LEU A 16 -20.33 -13.62 -17.49
N PHE A 17 -20.48 -12.50 -16.76
CA PHE A 17 -19.38 -11.89 -15.99
C PHE A 17 -19.07 -12.61 -14.68
N ARG A 18 -20.09 -13.22 -14.05
CA ARG A 18 -19.97 -13.90 -12.76
C ARG A 18 -18.89 -15.01 -12.70
N PRO A 19 -18.75 -15.92 -13.68
CA PRO A 19 -17.70 -16.95 -13.64
C PRO A 19 -16.30 -16.36 -13.81
N HIS A 20 -16.12 -15.36 -14.68
CA HIS A 20 -14.82 -14.70 -14.87
C HIS A 20 -14.40 -13.91 -13.63
N LEU A 21 -15.34 -13.17 -13.03
CA LEU A 21 -15.10 -12.44 -11.78
C LEU A 21 -14.79 -13.39 -10.62
N LYS A 22 -15.49 -14.52 -10.52
CA LYS A 22 -15.21 -15.55 -9.53
C LYS A 22 -13.83 -16.17 -9.73
N ARG A 23 -13.42 -16.44 -10.97
CA ARG A 23 -12.08 -16.98 -11.30
C ARG A 23 -10.98 -15.98 -10.98
N ALA A 24 -11.14 -14.70 -11.32
CA ALA A 24 -10.19 -13.65 -11.00
C ALA A 24 -10.06 -13.45 -9.49
N ARG A 25 -11.19 -13.37 -8.78
CA ARG A 25 -11.23 -13.29 -7.32
C ARG A 25 -10.51 -14.48 -6.68
N ASN A 26 -10.79 -15.70 -7.13
CA ASN A 26 -10.16 -16.89 -6.58
C ASN A 26 -8.66 -16.96 -6.94
N PHE A 27 -8.28 -16.45 -8.12
CA PHE A 27 -6.88 -16.33 -8.52
C PHE A 27 -6.10 -15.30 -7.70
N VAL A 28 -6.75 -14.31 -7.09
CA VAL A 28 -6.10 -13.30 -6.22
C VAL A 28 -6.25 -13.67 -4.75
N LEU A 29 -7.48 -13.83 -4.27
CA LEU A 29 -7.83 -14.03 -2.85
C LEU A 29 -7.95 -15.52 -2.45
N GLY A 30 -7.90 -16.48 -3.38
CA GLY A 30 -8.15 -17.88 -3.06
C GLY A 30 -9.63 -18.19 -2.84
N ASP A 31 -9.91 -19.45 -2.50
CA ASP A 31 -11.27 -19.97 -2.38
C ASP A 31 -11.86 -19.82 -0.97
N GLU A 32 -11.00 -19.74 0.05
CA GLU A 32 -11.40 -19.62 1.44
C GLU A 32 -11.36 -18.18 1.94
N ARG A 33 -12.41 -17.78 2.65
CA ARG A 33 -12.40 -16.52 3.40
C ARG A 33 -11.64 -16.72 4.72
N PRO A 34 -10.67 -15.85 5.05
CA PRO A 34 -9.96 -15.97 6.31
C PRO A 34 -10.86 -15.50 7.48
N GLY A 35 -10.45 -15.81 8.72
CA GLY A 35 -11.22 -15.43 9.91
C GLY A 35 -11.36 -13.90 10.07
N LEU A 36 -12.35 -13.47 10.85
CA LEU A 36 -12.73 -12.05 11.01
C LEU A 36 -11.53 -11.14 11.30
N TYR A 37 -10.64 -11.54 12.21
CA TYR A 37 -9.46 -10.75 12.56
C TYR A 37 -8.51 -10.54 11.35
N THR A 38 -8.31 -11.56 10.52
CA THR A 38 -7.49 -11.42 9.30
C THR A 38 -8.17 -10.51 8.28
N GLN A 39 -9.50 -10.53 8.19
CA GLN A 39 -10.24 -9.61 7.32
C GLN A 39 -10.07 -8.16 7.77
N ILE A 40 -10.15 -7.88 9.07
CA ILE A 40 -9.93 -6.54 9.64
C ILE A 40 -8.51 -6.06 9.29
N VAL A 41 -7.49 -6.88 9.56
CA VAL A 41 -6.09 -6.55 9.24
C VAL A 41 -5.91 -6.30 7.75
N PHE A 42 -6.52 -7.13 6.90
CA PHE A 42 -6.45 -6.99 5.44
C PHE A 42 -7.10 -5.70 4.95
N PHE A 43 -8.34 -5.39 5.35
CA PHE A 43 -9.04 -4.21 4.84
C PHE A 43 -8.45 -2.90 5.35
N THR A 44 -8.06 -2.85 6.63
CA THR A 44 -7.32 -1.69 7.17
C THR A 44 -5.98 -1.53 6.44
N GLY A 45 -5.25 -2.63 6.22
CA GLY A 45 -3.99 -2.59 5.50
C GLY A 45 -4.12 -2.21 4.03
N LEU A 46 -5.19 -2.65 3.36
CA LEU A 46 -5.50 -2.28 1.98
C LEU A 46 -5.80 -0.78 1.87
N LEU A 47 -6.56 -0.22 2.82
CA LEU A 47 -6.85 1.21 2.87
C LEU A 47 -5.57 2.03 3.03
N ILE A 48 -4.72 1.68 4.00
CA ILE A 48 -3.44 2.38 4.25
C ILE A 48 -2.53 2.26 3.03
N THR A 49 -2.34 1.05 2.50
CA THR A 49 -1.51 0.80 1.31
C THR A 49 -2.00 1.59 0.11
N SER A 50 -3.32 1.73 -0.07
CA SER A 50 -3.91 2.52 -1.15
C SER A 50 -3.62 4.01 -0.98
N ILE A 51 -3.77 4.55 0.24
CA ILE A 51 -3.46 5.95 0.53
C ILE A 51 -1.99 6.26 0.19
N PHE A 52 -1.06 5.45 0.68
CA PHE A 52 0.36 5.65 0.41
C PHE A 52 0.73 5.43 -1.07
N GLY A 53 0.14 4.44 -1.73
CA GLY A 53 0.35 4.18 -3.15
C GLY A 53 -0.15 5.33 -4.03
N ILE A 54 -1.35 5.84 -3.75
CA ILE A 54 -1.93 7.00 -4.45
C ILE A 54 -1.08 8.24 -4.19
N TRP A 55 -0.70 8.49 -2.93
CA TRP A 55 0.13 9.64 -2.57
C TRP A 55 1.45 9.65 -3.33
N ASN A 56 2.19 8.54 -3.31
CA ASN A 56 3.46 8.44 -4.03
C ASN A 56 3.27 8.59 -5.55
N THR A 57 2.18 8.07 -6.11
CA THR A 57 1.87 8.19 -7.54
C THR A 57 1.61 9.65 -7.94
N ILE A 58 0.76 10.36 -7.18
CA ILE A 58 0.44 11.76 -7.44
C ILE A 58 1.70 12.62 -7.32
N SER A 59 2.47 12.46 -6.24
CA SER A 59 3.70 13.21 -6.02
C SER A 59 4.73 12.97 -7.12
N TYR A 60 4.92 11.73 -7.56
CA TYR A 60 5.82 11.41 -8.66
C TYR A 60 5.40 12.09 -9.98
N ILE A 61 4.10 12.08 -10.31
CA ILE A 61 3.59 12.73 -11.53
C ILE A 61 3.82 14.25 -11.47
N ILE A 62 3.56 14.87 -10.31
CA ILE A 62 3.79 16.30 -10.09
C ILE A 62 5.27 16.66 -10.33
N LEU A 63 6.19 15.85 -9.80
CA LEU A 63 7.63 16.05 -9.97
C LEU A 63 8.12 15.74 -11.40
N LYS A 64 7.42 14.91 -12.16
CA LYS A 64 7.77 14.65 -13.58
C LYS A 64 7.28 15.71 -14.55
N GLN A 65 6.34 16.57 -14.15
CA GLN A 65 5.71 17.54 -15.06
C GLN A 65 5.75 19.00 -14.54
N PRO A 66 6.89 19.51 -14.04
CA PRO A 66 6.95 20.85 -13.43
C PRO A 66 6.59 21.96 -14.43
N LEU A 67 7.04 21.86 -15.69
CA LEU A 67 6.74 22.85 -16.74
C LEU A 67 5.27 22.88 -17.15
N PHE A 68 4.55 21.75 -17.04
CA PHE A 68 3.12 21.72 -17.31
C PHE A 68 2.35 22.48 -16.23
N LEU A 69 2.70 22.23 -14.96
CA LEU A 69 2.10 22.89 -13.80
C LEU A 69 2.42 24.38 -13.75
N LYS A 70 3.66 24.77 -14.05
CA LYS A 70 4.05 26.18 -14.13
C LYS A 70 3.25 26.93 -15.20
N ARG A 71 3.03 26.31 -16.36
CA ARG A 71 2.28 26.94 -17.48
C ARG A 71 0.77 27.00 -17.25
N HIS A 72 0.16 25.97 -16.67
CA HIS A 72 -1.32 25.86 -16.60
C HIS A 72 -1.90 26.14 -15.22
N LYS A 73 -1.10 26.02 -14.16
CA LYS A 73 -1.51 26.24 -12.77
C LYS A 73 -0.77 27.40 -12.10
N GLN A 74 0.21 28.00 -12.79
CA GLN A 74 1.05 29.09 -12.25
C GLN A 74 1.78 28.69 -10.97
N VAL A 75 2.03 27.38 -10.77
CA VAL A 75 2.77 26.85 -9.62
C VAL A 75 4.16 26.43 -10.08
N ASP A 76 5.18 27.09 -9.53
CA ASP A 76 6.59 26.72 -9.77
C ASP A 76 7.03 25.65 -8.76
N VAL A 77 6.66 24.40 -9.05
CA VAL A 77 6.94 23.25 -8.18
C VAL A 77 8.44 23.10 -7.92
N GLU A 78 9.27 23.29 -8.94
CA GLU A 78 10.72 23.16 -8.82
C GLU A 78 11.27 24.20 -7.84
N ALA A 79 10.86 25.47 -7.98
CA ALA A 79 11.27 26.52 -7.04
C ALA A 79 10.83 26.23 -5.59
N ILE A 80 9.58 25.78 -5.39
CA ILE A 80 9.04 25.45 -4.07
C ILE A 80 9.83 24.30 -3.41
N ILE A 81 10.05 23.21 -4.14
CA ILE A 81 10.74 22.03 -3.63
C ILE A 81 12.23 22.34 -3.39
N SER A 82 12.88 23.08 -4.28
CA SER A 82 14.28 23.49 -4.09
C SER A 82 14.45 24.41 -2.88
N LEU A 83 13.49 25.32 -2.62
CA LEU A 83 13.53 26.17 -1.43
C LEU A 83 13.42 25.32 -0.16
N ARG A 84 12.44 24.41 -0.09
CA ARG A 84 12.28 23.52 1.07
C ARG A 84 13.49 22.61 1.27
N GLY A 85 14.07 22.10 0.18
CA GLY A 85 15.30 21.32 0.23
C GLY A 85 16.45 22.06 0.92
N ARG A 86 16.62 23.36 0.63
CA ARG A 86 17.63 24.19 1.29
C ARG A 86 17.35 24.39 2.78
N GLU A 87 16.09 24.58 3.16
CA GLU A 87 15.68 24.67 4.58
C GLU A 87 15.98 23.38 5.34
N LEU A 88 15.92 22.23 4.66
CA LEU A 88 16.27 20.92 5.21
C LEU A 88 17.78 20.61 5.16
N GLY A 89 18.60 21.53 4.65
CA GLY A 89 20.06 21.40 4.60
C GLY A 89 20.63 20.76 3.32
N PHE A 90 19.83 20.62 2.26
CA PHE A 90 20.30 20.12 0.97
C PHE A 90 20.85 21.25 0.08
N GLU A 91 21.86 20.92 -0.73
CA GLU A 91 22.43 21.84 -1.71
C GLU A 91 21.84 21.63 -3.12
N GLY A 92 21.72 22.72 -3.88
CA GLY A 92 21.33 22.67 -5.30
C GLY A 92 19.98 21.98 -5.58
N THR A 93 19.95 21.07 -6.56
CA THR A 93 18.78 20.30 -7.00
C THR A 93 18.70 18.90 -6.38
N ASP A 94 19.58 18.59 -5.43
CA ASP A 94 19.74 17.23 -4.91
C ASP A 94 18.47 16.73 -4.24
N PHE A 95 17.84 17.58 -3.42
CA PHE A 95 16.58 17.25 -2.76
C PHE A 95 15.46 16.93 -3.75
N TYR A 96 15.33 17.71 -4.82
CA TYR A 96 14.31 17.46 -5.85
C TYR A 96 14.48 16.07 -6.47
N ASN A 97 15.72 15.74 -6.87
CA ASN A 97 16.04 14.45 -7.47
C ASN A 97 15.91 13.29 -6.48
N TYR A 98 16.20 13.50 -5.20
CA TYR A 98 15.98 12.49 -4.16
C TYR A 98 14.50 12.28 -3.88
N LEU A 99 13.70 13.35 -3.83
CA LEU A 99 12.26 13.29 -3.61
C LEU A 99 11.55 12.58 -4.76
N GLU A 100 11.94 12.87 -6.01
CA GLU A 100 11.42 12.17 -7.18
C GLU A 100 11.72 10.66 -7.13
N ARG A 101 12.98 10.30 -6.81
CA ARG A 101 13.39 8.89 -6.66
C ARG A 101 12.68 8.20 -5.51
N PHE A 102 12.53 8.88 -4.37
CA PHE A 102 11.81 8.37 -3.22
C PHE A 102 10.37 7.99 -3.59
N HIS A 103 9.64 8.87 -4.28
CA HIS A 103 8.27 8.57 -4.68
C HIS A 103 8.19 7.42 -5.69
N LEU A 104 9.11 7.35 -6.65
CA LEU A 104 9.17 6.21 -7.57
C LEU A 104 9.41 4.89 -6.85
N MET A 105 10.39 4.84 -5.95
CA MET A 105 10.68 3.66 -5.13
C MET A 105 9.50 3.33 -4.22
N GLY A 106 8.83 4.36 -3.68
CA GLY A 106 7.62 4.24 -2.89
C GLY A 106 6.49 3.54 -3.65
N ILE A 107 6.23 3.91 -4.91
CA ILE A 107 5.22 3.24 -5.75
C ILE A 107 5.52 1.74 -5.86
N VAL A 108 6.75 1.40 -6.23
CA VAL A 108 7.17 -0.01 -6.39
C VAL A 108 7.02 -0.77 -5.07
N LEU A 109 7.44 -0.16 -3.96
CA LEU A 109 7.41 -0.80 -2.65
C LEU A 109 5.97 -1.01 -2.14
N TRP A 110 5.08 -0.05 -2.33
CA TRP A 110 3.67 -0.20 -1.95
C TRP A 110 2.93 -1.21 -2.82
N LEU A 111 3.32 -1.40 -4.09
CA LEU A 111 2.86 -2.53 -4.90
C LEU A 111 3.33 -3.88 -4.32
N CYS A 112 4.58 -3.97 -3.86
CA CYS A 112 5.07 -5.16 -3.17
C CYS A 112 4.32 -5.43 -1.85
N VAL A 113 4.05 -4.40 -1.06
CA VAL A 113 3.25 -4.51 0.18
C VAL A 113 1.82 -4.97 -0.13
N LEU A 114 1.21 -4.48 -1.21
CA LEU A 114 -0.11 -4.92 -1.67
C LEU A 114 -0.12 -6.42 -1.99
N ILE A 115 0.93 -6.93 -2.66
CA ILE A 115 1.11 -8.37 -2.90
C ILE A 115 1.25 -9.12 -1.56
N GLY A 116 1.96 -8.55 -0.59
CA GLY A 116 2.02 -9.05 0.78
C GLY A 116 0.63 -9.24 1.40
N PHE A 117 -0.28 -8.26 1.25
CA PHE A 117 -1.66 -8.39 1.73
C PHE A 117 -2.46 -9.48 1.02
N ILE A 118 -2.24 -9.67 -0.28
CA ILE A 118 -2.85 -10.79 -1.01
C ILE A 118 -2.42 -12.14 -0.40
N PHE A 119 -1.14 -12.29 -0.07
CA PHE A 119 -0.66 -13.49 0.61
C PHE A 119 -1.15 -13.62 2.05
N LEU A 120 -1.33 -12.49 2.75
CA LEU A 120 -1.91 -12.46 4.09
C LEU A 120 -3.34 -12.99 4.09
N TRP A 121 -4.15 -12.61 3.09
CA TRP A 121 -5.49 -13.14 2.91
C TRP A 121 -5.48 -14.66 2.71
N ARG A 122 -4.50 -15.18 1.97
CA ARG A 122 -4.26 -16.62 1.77
C ARG A 122 -3.64 -17.33 2.97
N LYS A 123 -3.52 -16.66 4.12
CA LYS A 123 -2.96 -17.20 5.37
C LYS A 123 -1.51 -17.69 5.25
N GLN A 124 -0.73 -17.11 4.32
CA GLN A 124 0.66 -17.49 4.12
C GLN A 124 1.56 -16.82 5.16
N LYS A 125 2.32 -17.59 5.95
CA LYS A 125 3.16 -17.04 7.05
C LYS A 125 4.16 -15.99 6.58
N TRP A 126 4.63 -16.10 5.34
CA TRP A 126 5.67 -15.24 4.78
C TRP A 126 5.14 -13.85 4.40
N SER A 127 3.81 -13.67 4.34
CA SER A 127 3.18 -12.38 4.05
C SER A 127 3.58 -11.31 5.05
N ALA A 128 3.71 -11.66 6.33
CA ALA A 128 4.08 -10.74 7.39
C ALA A 128 5.48 -10.15 7.15
N TYR A 129 6.44 -10.96 6.71
CA TYR A 129 7.80 -10.48 6.40
C TYR A 129 7.82 -9.55 5.20
N ILE A 130 7.02 -9.81 4.17
CA ILE A 130 6.89 -8.93 3.00
C ILE A 130 6.32 -7.57 3.42
N ILE A 131 5.26 -7.56 4.21
CA ILE A 131 4.58 -6.33 4.63
C ILE A 131 5.47 -5.54 5.60
N ILE A 132 5.95 -6.17 6.67
CA ILE A 132 6.80 -5.52 7.68
C ILE A 132 8.12 -5.05 7.04
N GLY A 133 8.76 -5.91 6.25
CA GLY A 133 9.97 -5.55 5.52
C GLY A 133 9.74 -4.38 4.57
N GLY A 134 8.60 -4.34 3.88
CA GLY A 134 8.21 -3.21 3.03
C GLY A 134 8.03 -1.90 3.80
N ILE A 135 7.36 -1.93 4.96
CA ILE A 135 7.17 -0.75 5.82
C ILE A 135 8.50 -0.22 6.35
N LEU A 136 9.36 -1.11 6.86
CA LEU A 136 10.67 -0.75 7.35
C LEU A 136 11.55 -0.18 6.23
N LEU A 137 11.59 -0.84 5.08
CA LEU A 137 12.36 -0.39 3.93
C LEU A 137 11.87 0.97 3.43
N TYR A 138 10.56 1.21 3.37
CA TYR A 138 9.99 2.51 2.97
C TYR A 138 10.47 3.63 3.90
N SER A 139 10.41 3.37 5.21
CA SER A 139 10.82 4.32 6.25
C SER A 139 12.33 4.56 6.25
N SER A 140 13.12 3.52 5.98
CA SER A 140 14.58 3.62 5.81
C SER A 140 14.92 4.44 4.57
N ILE A 141 14.34 4.15 3.40
CA ILE A 141 14.61 4.90 2.16
C ILE A 141 14.26 6.38 2.35
N MET A 142 13.12 6.69 2.99
CA MET A 142 12.73 8.06 3.31
C MET A 142 13.81 8.77 4.14
N THR A 143 14.26 8.15 5.24
CA THR A 143 15.27 8.73 6.13
C THR A 143 16.63 8.89 5.44
N PHE A 144 17.04 7.91 4.62
CA PHE A 144 18.35 7.94 3.95
C PHE A 144 18.40 8.88 2.75
N LEU A 145 17.34 8.96 1.94
CA LEU A 145 17.30 9.84 0.77
C LEU A 145 16.94 11.29 1.11
N LEU A 146 16.02 11.49 2.05
CA LEU A 146 15.46 12.82 2.37
C LEU A 146 16.00 13.38 3.70
N GLY A 147 16.78 12.59 4.43
CA GLY A 147 17.36 12.98 5.70
C GLY A 147 16.41 12.82 6.89
N ALA A 148 16.99 12.74 8.09
CA ALA A 148 16.22 12.63 9.33
C ALA A 148 15.38 13.87 9.63
N THR A 149 15.84 15.06 9.22
CA THR A 149 15.10 16.32 9.39
C THR A 149 13.79 16.31 8.61
N TYR A 150 13.79 15.80 7.37
CA TYR A 150 12.56 15.61 6.59
C TYR A 150 11.59 14.66 7.29
N PHE A 151 12.09 13.57 7.87
CA PHE A 151 11.24 12.65 8.64
C PHE A 151 10.59 13.33 9.85
N VAL A 152 11.31 14.20 10.55
CA VAL A 152 10.78 14.87 11.74
C VAL A 152 9.82 15.98 11.35
N GLU A 153 10.20 16.85 10.43
CA GLU A 153 9.50 18.10 10.11
C GLU A 153 8.44 17.97 9.02
N ASP A 154 8.71 17.21 7.96
CA ASP A 154 7.88 17.18 6.74
C ASP A 154 7.01 15.94 6.60
N THR A 155 7.38 14.84 7.27
CA THR A 155 6.50 13.66 7.33
C THR A 155 5.37 13.91 8.31
N THR A 156 4.13 13.78 7.82
CA THR A 156 2.96 14.11 8.63
C THR A 156 2.79 13.15 9.81
N LEU A 157 2.14 13.61 10.87
CA LEU A 157 1.77 12.74 11.99
C LEU A 157 0.88 11.59 11.53
N PHE A 158 -0.01 11.86 10.58
CA PHE A 158 -0.87 10.85 9.97
C PHE A 158 -0.06 9.71 9.34
N ASP A 159 1.02 10.02 8.61
CA ASP A 159 1.87 9.02 7.98
C ASP A 159 2.56 8.15 9.05
N LYS A 160 3.16 8.80 10.06
CA LYS A 160 3.86 8.13 11.16
C LYS A 160 2.95 7.16 11.91
N LEU A 161 1.74 7.61 12.25
CA LEU A 161 0.74 6.80 12.95
C LEU A 161 0.20 5.67 12.06
N SER A 162 -0.05 5.94 10.78
CA SER A 162 -0.55 4.92 9.84
C SER A 162 0.45 3.78 9.66
N LEU A 163 1.74 4.11 9.49
CA LEU A 163 2.82 3.12 9.41
C LEU A 163 2.93 2.30 10.71
N LEU A 164 2.86 2.95 11.87
CA LEU A 164 2.91 2.29 13.17
C LEU A 164 1.71 1.35 13.38
N VAL A 165 0.49 1.82 13.11
CA VAL A 165 -0.74 1.01 13.22
C VAL A 165 -0.66 -0.19 12.29
N LEU A 166 -0.22 0.01 11.04
CA LEU A 166 -0.06 -1.08 10.08
C LEU A 166 0.97 -2.12 10.55
N PHE A 167 2.11 -1.67 11.03
CA PHE A 167 3.17 -2.51 11.58
C PHE A 167 2.64 -3.36 12.75
N LEU A 168 1.99 -2.73 13.74
CA LEU A 168 1.45 -3.41 14.90
C LEU A 168 0.33 -4.40 14.54
N LEU A 169 -0.57 -4.03 13.63
CA LEU A 169 -1.65 -4.92 13.17
C LEU A 169 -1.11 -6.20 12.54
N VAL A 170 -0.10 -6.08 11.67
CA VAL A 170 0.51 -7.23 10.99
C VAL A 170 1.36 -8.04 11.96
N LEU A 171 2.06 -7.40 12.89
CA LEU A 171 2.85 -8.07 13.91
C LEU A 171 1.96 -8.92 14.83
N ILE A 172 0.89 -8.34 15.38
CA ILE A 172 -0.07 -9.07 16.23
C ILE A 172 -0.73 -10.19 15.43
N HIS A 173 -1.09 -9.95 14.17
CA HIS A 173 -1.63 -10.98 13.27
C HIS A 173 -0.69 -12.17 13.10
N HIS A 174 0.60 -11.91 12.90
CA HIS A 174 1.61 -12.95 12.78
C HIS A 174 1.68 -13.84 14.03
N PHE A 175 1.70 -13.23 15.23
CA PHE A 175 1.71 -13.97 16.50
C PHE A 175 0.42 -14.77 16.75
N VAL A 176 -0.75 -14.18 16.49
CA VAL A 176 -2.05 -14.85 16.70
C VAL A 176 -2.18 -16.09 15.80
N ILE A 177 -1.72 -16.03 14.55
CA ILE A 177 -1.72 -17.20 13.66
C ILE A 177 -0.67 -18.23 14.06
N GLY A 178 0.50 -17.79 14.52
CA GLY A 178 1.54 -18.66 15.05
C GLY A 178 1.03 -19.54 16.19
N ASN A 179 0.40 -18.92 17.20
CA ASN A 179 -0.05 -19.61 18.41
C ASN A 179 -1.20 -20.61 18.15
N ARG A 180 -2.11 -20.31 17.21
CA ARG A 180 -3.20 -21.26 16.87
C ARG A 180 -2.70 -22.60 16.33
N LYS A 181 -1.56 -22.61 15.63
CA LYS A 181 -1.01 -23.85 15.08
C LYS A 181 -0.42 -24.73 16.17
N ILE A 182 0.29 -24.13 17.12
CA ILE A 182 0.90 -24.83 18.26
C ILE A 182 -0.19 -25.53 19.10
N VAL A 183 -1.26 -24.83 19.44
CA VAL A 183 -2.37 -25.38 20.24
C VAL A 183 -3.07 -26.56 19.53
N ILE A 184 -3.22 -26.51 18.20
CA ILE A 184 -3.82 -27.62 17.43
C ILE A 184 -2.87 -28.83 17.39
N GLU A 185 -1.56 -28.59 17.21
CA GLU A 185 -0.56 -29.66 17.20
C GLU A 185 -0.44 -30.36 18.56
N GLU A 186 -0.53 -29.62 19.67
CA GLU A 186 -0.59 -30.19 21.02
C GLU A 186 -1.85 -31.04 21.22
N HIS A 187 -3.02 -30.56 20.80
CA HIS A 187 -4.26 -31.30 20.99
C HIS A 187 -4.32 -32.61 20.17
N ILE A 188 -3.75 -32.61 18.97
CA ILE A 188 -3.65 -33.83 18.13
C ILE A 188 -2.61 -34.82 18.69
N ALA A 189 -1.58 -34.34 19.40
CA ALA A 189 -0.57 -35.21 19.99
C ALA A 189 -1.03 -35.87 21.31
N GLU A 190 -2.10 -35.38 21.93
CA GLU A 190 -2.71 -35.91 23.15
C GLU A 190 -3.85 -36.94 22.88
N GLU A 191 -4.27 -37.13 21.62
CA GLU A 191 -5.21 -38.17 21.17
C GLU A 191 -4.51 -39.41 20.61
#